data_AF-L0DPB0-F1
#
_entry.id   AF-L0DPB0-F1
#
_cell.length_a   1.000
_cell.length_b   1.000
_cell.length_c   1.000
_cell.angle_alpha   90.00
_cell.angle_beta   90.00
_cell.angle_gamma   90.00
#
_symmetry.space_group_name_H-M   'P 1'
#
loop_
_entity.id
_entity.type
_entity.pdbx_description
1 polymer ?
#
loop_
_entity_poly.entity_id
_entity_poly.type
_entity_poly.pdbx_seq_one_letter_code
_entity_poly.pdbx_strand_id
1 'polypeptide(L)'
;METRSTDAKGRISLPKSFANATVIVEQLSDTEIRIRKAVVIPEADIRFYEETAAPLTDHDRDRFLDLLDKPPAPNEALKRAARKHAARHG
;
A
#
# COMPACT_ATOMS: atom_id res chain seq x y z
N MET A 1 -22.47 19.18 16.12
CA MET A 1 -23.15 18.84 14.85
C MET A 1 -23.51 20.17 14.20
N GLU A 2 -22.83 20.53 13.10
CA GLU A 2 -23.13 21.77 12.39
C GLU A 2 -24.11 21.43 11.26
N THR A 3 -25.39 21.73 11.47
CA THR A 3 -26.42 21.52 10.44
C THR A 3 -26.28 22.61 9.40
N ARG A 4 -26.01 22.24 8.14
CA ARG A 4 -25.96 23.17 7.00
C ARG A 4 -27.17 22.93 6.12
N SER A 5 -27.90 23.99 5.78
CA SER A 5 -29.02 23.94 4.83
C SER A 5 -28.54 24.15 3.40
N THR A 6 -29.26 23.58 2.44
CA THR A 6 -29.06 23.90 1.03
C THR A 6 -29.63 25.27 0.70
N ASP A 7 -29.11 25.90 -0.36
CA ASP A 7 -29.75 27.09 -0.95
C ASP A 7 -30.97 26.69 -1.80
N ALA A 8 -31.68 27.69 -2.35
CA ALA A 8 -32.84 27.48 -3.22
C ALA A 8 -32.53 26.68 -4.51
N LYS A 9 -31.25 26.44 -4.82
CA LYS A 9 -30.78 25.65 -5.96
C LYS A 9 -30.25 24.28 -5.53
N GLY A 10 -30.45 23.90 -4.27
CA GLY A 10 -29.99 22.62 -3.72
C GLY A 10 -28.49 22.53 -3.45
N ARG A 11 -27.76 23.66 -3.41
CA ARG A 11 -26.31 23.67 -3.23
C ARG A 11 -25.94 23.68 -1.75
N ILE A 12 -24.91 22.93 -1.38
CA ILE A 12 -24.31 22.92 -0.04
C ILE A 12 -22.88 23.46 -0.10
N SER A 13 -22.53 24.32 0.86
CA SER A 13 -21.16 24.84 0.99
C SER A 13 -20.34 23.94 1.92
N LEU A 14 -19.34 23.25 1.35
CA LEU A 14 -18.41 22.40 2.10
C LEU A 14 -17.34 23.24 2.84
N PRO A 15 -16.75 22.73 3.93
CA PRO A 15 -15.65 23.41 4.63
C PRO A 15 -14.42 23.64 3.74
N LYS A 16 -13.58 24.61 4.11
CA LYS A 16 -12.32 24.93 3.39
C LYS A 16 -11.39 23.73 3.19
N SER A 17 -11.47 22.70 4.03
CA SER A 17 -10.70 21.46 3.90
C SER A 17 -10.99 20.67 2.61
N PHE A 18 -12.13 20.95 1.95
CA PHE A 18 -12.55 20.38 0.68
C PHE A 18 -12.23 21.27 -0.54
N ALA A 19 -11.58 22.42 -0.35
CA ALA A 19 -11.18 23.28 -1.47
C ALA A 19 -10.22 22.53 -2.43
N ASN A 20 -10.47 22.64 -3.73
CA ASN A 20 -9.71 21.99 -4.81
C ASN A 20 -9.52 20.46 -4.64
N ALA A 21 -10.43 19.81 -3.90
CA ALA A 21 -10.38 18.38 -3.67
C ALA A 21 -11.32 17.64 -4.62
N THR A 22 -10.87 16.50 -5.13
CA THR A 22 -11.79 15.50 -5.70
C THR A 22 -12.57 14.86 -4.56
N VAL A 23 -13.90 14.75 -4.72
CA VAL A 23 -14.78 14.16 -3.72
C VAL A 23 -15.54 12.98 -4.28
N ILE A 24 -15.82 12.00 -3.43
CA ILE A 24 -16.70 10.88 -3.70
C ILE A 24 -18.01 11.18 -2.96
N VAL A 25 -19.12 11.16 -3.69
CA VAL A 25 -20.46 11.41 -3.16
C VAL A 25 -21.27 10.13 -3.24
N GLU A 26 -21.76 9.66 -2.10
CA GLU A 26 -22.52 8.42 -1.98
C GLU A 26 -23.86 8.68 -1.30
N GLN A 27 -24.95 8.24 -1.92
CA GLN A 27 -26.26 8.23 -1.29
C GLN A 27 -26.41 6.94 -0.47
N LEU A 28 -26.55 7.06 0.85
CA LEU A 28 -26.70 5.93 1.76
C LEU A 28 -28.17 5.58 2.00
N SER A 29 -29.05 6.56 1.86
CA SER A 29 -30.49 6.42 1.99
C SER A 29 -31.21 7.59 1.28
N ASP A 30 -32.54 7.62 1.35
CA ASP A 30 -33.33 8.73 0.81
C ASP A 30 -33.04 10.07 1.50
N THR A 31 -32.46 10.06 2.70
CA THR A 31 -32.22 11.26 3.52
C THR A 31 -30.75 11.49 3.87
N GLU A 32 -29.85 10.57 3.53
CA GLU A 32 -28.44 10.64 3.89
C GLU A 32 -27.52 10.56 2.67
N ILE A 33 -26.65 11.55 2.55
CA ILE A 33 -25.54 11.58 1.59
C ILE A 33 -24.22 11.69 2.36
N ARG A 34 -23.27 10.83 2.01
CA ARG A 34 -21.91 10.84 2.53
C ARG A 34 -20.96 11.43 1.48
N ILE A 35 -20.19 12.44 1.88
CA ILE A 35 -19.17 13.08 1.03
C ILE A 35 -17.80 12.79 1.63
N ARG A 36 -16.92 12.15 0.85
CA ARG A 36 -15.55 11.79 1.25
C ARG A 36 -14.53 12.48 0.34
N LYS A 37 -13.40 12.90 0.90
CA LYS A 37 -12.27 13.40 0.09
C LYS A 37 -11.61 12.20 -0.60
N ALA A 38 -11.51 12.24 -1.92
CA ALA A 38 -10.78 11.22 -2.66
C ALA A 38 -9.28 11.44 -2.46
N VAL A 39 -8.57 10.35 -2.15
CA VAL A 39 -7.11 10.31 -2.25
C VAL A 39 -6.80 9.88 -3.68
N VAL A 40 -6.43 10.82 -4.53
CA VAL A 40 -6.04 10.53 -5.91
C VAL A 40 -4.56 10.14 -5.88
N ILE A 41 -4.29 8.84 -6.03
CA ILE A 41 -2.94 8.32 -6.20
C ILE A 41 -2.74 8.16 -7.71
N PRO A 42 -1.80 8.89 -8.34
CA PRO A 42 -1.45 8.69 -9.74
C PRO A 42 -1.06 7.23 -9.99
N GLU A 43 -1.41 6.68 -11.15
CA GLU A 43 -1.11 5.27 -11.48
C GLU A 43 0.39 4.97 -11.39
N ALA A 44 1.25 5.92 -11.79
CA ALA A 44 2.70 5.82 -11.70
C ALA A 44 3.25 5.79 -10.26
N ASP A 45 2.46 6.22 -9.27
CA ASP A 45 2.83 6.26 -7.85
C ASP A 45 2.20 5.10 -7.05
N ILE A 46 1.45 4.21 -7.72
CA ILE A 46 0.93 2.98 -7.11
C ILE A 46 2.13 2.05 -6.88
N ARG A 47 2.61 2.01 -5.64
CA ARG A 47 3.59 0.99 -5.23
C ARG A 47 2.87 -0.34 -5.10
N PHE A 48 3.29 -1.33 -5.88
CA PHE A 48 2.80 -2.69 -5.74
C PHE A 48 3.20 -3.25 -4.37
N TYR A 49 2.42 -4.17 -3.80
CA TYR A 49 2.74 -4.72 -2.48
C TYR A 49 4.11 -5.42 -2.50
N GLU A 50 4.49 -5.99 -3.65
CA GLU A 50 5.79 -6.59 -3.92
C GLU A 50 6.95 -5.58 -3.90
N GLU A 51 6.67 -4.30 -4.16
CA GLU A 51 7.65 -3.20 -4.13
C GLU A 51 7.73 -2.53 -2.75
N THR A 52 6.71 -2.72 -1.91
CA THR A 52 6.72 -2.29 -0.52
C THR A 52 7.22 -3.40 0.38
N ALA A 53 8.54 -3.59 0.44
CA ALA A 53 9.13 -4.42 1.48
C ALA A 53 8.84 -3.80 2.86
N ALA A 54 8.11 -4.51 3.71
CA ALA A 54 8.01 -4.14 5.11
C ALA A 54 9.42 -4.17 5.74
N PRO A 55 9.78 -3.20 6.59
CA PRO A 55 11.04 -3.26 7.33
C PRO A 55 11.14 -4.57 8.12
N LEU A 56 12.34 -5.17 8.15
CA LEU A 56 12.59 -6.34 8.99
C LEU A 56 12.32 -6.00 10.46
N THR A 57 11.80 -6.98 11.21
CA THR A 57 11.76 -6.90 12.67
C THR A 57 13.18 -6.85 13.22
N ASP A 58 13.38 -6.33 14.44
CA ASP A 58 14.72 -6.30 15.05
C ASP A 58 15.35 -7.69 15.13
N HIS A 59 14.55 -8.70 15.50
CA HIS A 59 15.00 -10.10 15.55
C HIS A 59 15.46 -10.61 14.17
N ASP A 60 14.68 -10.37 13.12
CA ASP A 60 15.01 -10.86 11.79
C ASP A 60 16.16 -10.09 11.16
N ARG A 61 16.29 -8.79 11.46
CA ARG A 61 17.46 -7.98 11.10
C ARG A 61 18.72 -8.55 11.72
N ASP A 62 18.71 -8.79 13.03
CA ASP A 62 19.90 -9.27 13.74
C ASP A 62 20.32 -10.67 13.27
N ARG A 63 19.33 -11.54 13.03
CA ARG A 63 19.58 -12.86 12.41
C ARG A 63 20.16 -12.74 10.99
N PHE A 64 19.63 -11.82 10.18
CA PHE A 64 20.14 -11.59 8.83
C PHE A 64 21.59 -11.11 8.85
N LEU A 65 21.93 -10.18 9.74
CA LEU A 65 23.29 -9.68 9.91
C LEU A 65 24.26 -10.78 10.38
N ASP A 66 23.86 -11.60 11.36
CA ASP A 66 24.71 -12.72 11.82
C ASP A 66 24.95 -13.76 10.70
N LEU A 67 23.96 -14.00 9.82
CA LEU A 67 24.12 -14.88 8.67
C LEU A 67 25.04 -14.30 7.57
N LEU A 68 25.17 -12.97 7.47
CA LEU A 68 26.13 -12.33 6.58
C LEU A 68 27.56 -12.48 7.12
N ASP A 69 27.73 -12.31 8.43
CA ASP A 69 29.03 -12.46 9.09
C ASP A 69 29.48 -13.93 9.17
N LYS A 70 28.53 -14.85 9.36
CA LYS A 70 28.75 -16.31 9.48
C LYS A 70 27.87 -17.06 8.49
N PRO A 71 28.19 -17.03 7.19
CA PRO A 71 27.38 -17.69 6.19
C PRO A 71 27.34 -19.20 6.43
N PRO A 72 26.15 -19.82 6.46
CA PRO A 72 26.02 -21.25 6.66
C PRO A 72 26.55 -22.01 5.44
N ALA A 73 27.12 -23.19 5.70
CA ALA A 73 27.55 -24.07 4.62
C ALA A 73 26.35 -24.52 3.76
N PRO A 74 26.51 -24.58 2.42
CA PRO A 74 25.46 -25.09 1.54
C PRO A 74 25.03 -26.51 1.94
N ASN A 75 23.72 -26.73 2.05
CA ASN A 75 23.19 -28.06 2.30
C ASN A 75 23.21 -28.93 1.03
N GLU A 76 23.02 -30.24 1.20
CA GLU A 76 23.06 -31.19 0.08
C GLU A 76 22.00 -30.94 -0.99
N ALA A 77 20.83 -30.41 -0.60
CA ALA A 77 19.78 -30.04 -1.54
C ALA A 77 20.22 -28.91 -2.47
N LEU A 78 20.84 -27.86 -1.91
CA LEU A 78 21.37 -26.73 -2.66
C LEU A 78 22.53 -27.16 -3.57
N LYS A 79 23.45 -27.99 -3.08
CA LYS A 79 24.54 -28.56 -3.90
C LYS A 79 24.01 -29.35 -5.08
N ARG A 80 22.97 -30.17 -4.88
CA ARG A 80 22.33 -30.94 -5.96
C ARG A 80 21.65 -30.03 -6.98
N ALA A 81 20.95 -28.99 -6.53
CA ALA A 81 20.29 -28.03 -7.41
C ALA A 81 21.32 -27.26 -8.27
N ALA A 82 22.43 -26.82 -7.66
CA ALA A 82 23.51 -26.12 -8.37
C ALA A 82 24.13 -27.01 -9.47
N ARG A 83 24.41 -28.28 -9.18
CA ARG A 83 24.91 -29.24 -10.20
C ARG A 83 23.93 -29.41 -11.37
N LYS A 84 22.63 -29.55 -11.08
CA LYS A 84 21.61 -29.68 -12.12
C LYS A 84 21.51 -28.42 -12.98
N HIS A 85 21.62 -27.24 -12.37
CA HIS A 85 21.63 -25.96 -13.08
C HIS A 85 22.84 -25.85 -14.00
N ALA A 86 24.03 -26.16 -13.50
CA ALA A 86 25.27 -26.14 -14.27
C ALA A 86 25.22 -27.09 -15.48
N ALA A 87 24.68 -28.31 -15.31
CA ALA A 87 24.55 -29.27 -16.41
C ALA A 87 23.52 -28.87 -17.49
N ARG A 88 22.61 -27.94 -17.20
CA ARG A 88 21.59 -27.48 -18.16
C ARG A 88 22.00 -26.24 -18.95
N HIS A 89 22.91 -25.44 -18.40
CA HIS A 89 23.23 -24.09 -18.89
C HIS A 89 24.72 -23.81 -19.05
N GLY A 90 25.58 -24.79 -18.79
CA GLY A 90 27.00 -24.79 -19.16
C GLY A 90 27.22 -25.65 -20.38
#